data_AF-A0A7X8Q3J4-F1
#
_entry.id   AF-A0A7X8Q3J4-F1
#
_cell.length_a   1.000
_cell.length_b   1.000
_cell.length_c   1.000
_cell.angle_alpha   90.00
_cell.angle_beta   90.00
_cell.angle_gamma   90.00
#
_symmetry.space_group_name_H-M   'P 1'
#
loop_
_entity.id
_entity.type
_entity.pdbx_description
1 polymer ?
#
loop_
_entity_poly.entity_id
_entity_poly.type
_entity_poly.pdbx_seq_one_letter_code
_entity_poly.pdbx_strand_id
1 'polypeptide(L)'
;THVRQVPDVNRLIDCGHGVLMERKGVSGQTHNQLFKYEMRINNPALTSQVMVSALRATFRQQPGAYTMVEVPVIDFLPGDREELLRRLV
;
A
#
# COMPACT_ATOMS: atom_id res chain seq x y z
N THR A 1 -35.16 -4.57 -3.99
CA THR A 1 -34.30 -3.66 -3.22
C THR A 1 -35.01 -3.27 -1.94
N HIS A 2 -34.38 -3.44 -0.78
CA HIS A 2 -34.96 -3.04 0.51
C HIS A 2 -34.29 -1.74 0.98
N VAL A 3 -35.07 -0.71 1.27
CA VAL A 3 -34.58 0.58 1.80
C VAL A 3 -35.02 0.68 3.25
N ARG A 4 -34.09 1.00 4.16
CA ARG A 4 -34.36 1.21 5.59
C ARG A 4 -34.01 2.65 5.95
N GLN A 5 -34.98 3.40 6.48
CA GLN A 5 -34.73 4.74 6.99
C GLN A 5 -33.97 4.64 8.31
N VAL A 6 -32.92 5.46 8.46
CA VAL A 6 -32.13 5.57 9.69
C VAL A 6 -32.02 7.03 10.10
N PRO A 7 -31.82 7.34 11.39
CA PRO A 7 -31.71 8.73 11.86
C PRO A 7 -30.50 9.48 11.27
N ASP A 8 -29.40 8.77 11.00
CA ASP A 8 -28.17 9.33 10.45
C ASP A 8 -27.35 8.24 9.75
N VAL A 9 -27.05 8.42 8.47
CA VAL A 9 -26.27 7.47 7.65
C VAL A 9 -24.80 7.46 8.06
N ASN A 10 -24.27 8.57 8.58
CA ASN A 10 -22.86 8.67 8.96
C ASN A 10 -22.48 7.66 10.06
N ARG A 11 -23.44 7.31 10.92
CA ARG A 11 -23.26 6.30 11.97
C ARG A 11 -23.09 4.87 11.43
N LEU A 12 -23.40 4.65 10.16
CA LEU A 12 -23.26 3.36 9.48
C LEU A 12 -22.01 3.29 8.61
N ILE A 13 -21.25 4.39 8.49
CA ILE A 13 -20.03 4.42 7.68
C ILE A 13 -18.95 3.63 8.40
N ASP A 14 -18.60 2.49 7.85
CA ASP A 14 -17.39 1.74 8.20
C ASP A 14 -16.43 1.77 7.00
N CYS A 15 -15.28 2.40 7.21
CA CYS A 15 -14.21 2.48 6.22
C CYS A 15 -13.09 1.46 6.49
N GLY A 16 -13.29 0.55 7.45
CA GLY A 16 -12.42 -0.58 7.71
C GLY A 16 -12.31 -1.47 6.48
N HIS A 17 -11.08 -1.81 6.12
CA HIS A 17 -10.80 -2.77 5.05
C HIS A 17 -9.49 -3.48 5.34
N GLY A 18 -9.19 -4.51 4.54
CA GLY A 18 -7.96 -5.25 4.71
C GLY A 18 -7.60 -6.07 3.48
N VAL A 19 -6.40 -6.63 3.54
CA VAL A 19 -5.94 -7.60 2.56
C VAL A 19 -5.22 -8.73 3.27
N LEU A 20 -5.35 -9.94 2.73
CA LEU A 20 -4.50 -11.08 3.05
C LEU A 20 -3.96 -11.62 1.71
N MET A 21 -2.64 -11.59 1.56
CA MET A 21 -1.95 -12.18 0.41
C MET A 21 -0.99 -13.23 0.93
N GLU A 22 -1.13 -14.46 0.42
CA GLU A 22 -0.32 -15.60 0.84
C GLU A 22 0.30 -16.28 -0.37
N ARG A 23 1.56 -16.69 -0.23
CA ARG A 23 2.29 -17.44 -1.25
C ARG A 23 3.10 -18.56 -0.61
N LYS A 24 2.80 -19.80 -0.98
CA LYS A 24 3.65 -20.97 -0.72
C LYS A 24 4.44 -21.31 -1.96
N GLY A 25 5.74 -21.54 -1.82
CA GLY A 25 6.64 -21.76 -2.96
C GLY A 25 7.94 -22.47 -2.63
N VAL A 26 8.91 -22.30 -3.52
CA VAL A 26 10.23 -22.96 -3.51
C VAL A 26 11.30 -21.91 -3.80
N SER A 27 12.38 -21.90 -3.00
CA SER A 27 13.59 -21.12 -3.27
C SER A 27 14.66 -22.06 -3.84
N GLY A 28 14.87 -22.02 -5.15
CA GLY A 28 15.74 -22.98 -5.84
C GLY A 28 15.21 -24.41 -5.71
N GLN A 29 15.90 -25.25 -4.92
CA GLN A 29 15.47 -26.63 -4.61
C GLN A 29 14.82 -26.76 -3.22
N THR A 30 14.80 -25.68 -2.42
CA THR A 30 14.29 -25.73 -1.05
C THR A 30 12.80 -25.42 -1.02
N HIS A 31 11.98 -26.45 -0.82
CA HIS A 31 10.53 -26.35 -0.74
C HIS A 31 10.04 -25.64 0.54
N ASN A 32 8.72 -25.44 0.61
CA ASN A 32 8.00 -24.94 1.78
C ASN A 32 8.39 -23.51 2.22
N GLN A 33 8.64 -22.63 1.25
CA GLN A 33 8.81 -21.19 1.47
C GLN A 33 7.43 -20.57 1.62
N LEU A 34 7.19 -19.81 2.68
CA LEU A 34 5.88 -19.24 3.02
C LEU A 34 6.01 -17.74 3.18
N PHE A 35 5.28 -16.98 2.36
CA PHE A 35 5.13 -15.54 2.48
C PHE A 35 3.69 -15.20 2.83
N LYS A 36 3.52 -14.28 3.78
CA LYS A 36 2.23 -13.73 4.18
C LYS A 36 2.35 -12.21 4.25
N TYR A 37 1.39 -11.51 3.64
CA TYR A 37 1.22 -10.07 3.76
C TYR A 37 -0.22 -9.79 4.19
N GLU A 38 -0.38 -9.07 5.30
CA GLU A 38 -1.69 -8.76 5.89
C GLU A 38 -1.78 -7.27 6.21
N MET A 39 -2.91 -6.65 5.88
CA MET A 39 -3.24 -5.28 6.30
C MET A 39 -4.64 -5.24 6.90
N ARG A 40 -4.81 -4.41 7.94
CA ARG A 40 -6.11 -4.00 8.48
C ARG A 40 -6.07 -2.49 8.66
N ILE A 41 -6.87 -1.79 7.87
CA ILE A 41 -6.65 -0.37 7.58
C ILE A 41 -7.97 0.38 7.46
N ASN A 42 -7.88 1.70 7.51
CA ASN A 42 -8.92 2.57 6.99
C ASN A 42 -8.64 2.80 5.50
N ASN A 43 -9.55 2.36 4.62
CA ASN A 43 -9.36 2.35 3.17
C ASN A 43 -9.04 3.73 2.59
N PRO A 44 -9.92 4.75 2.70
CA PRO A 44 -9.65 6.06 2.11
C PRO A 44 -8.40 6.72 2.72
N ALA A 45 -8.11 6.51 4.00
CA ALA A 45 -6.91 7.05 4.63
C ALA A 45 -5.63 6.45 4.02
N LEU A 46 -5.56 5.11 3.89
CA LEU A 46 -4.41 4.44 3.28
C LEU A 46 -4.26 4.82 1.81
N THR A 47 -5.35 4.79 1.03
CA THR A 47 -5.32 5.19 -0.38
C THR A 47 -4.76 6.60 -0.54
N SER A 48 -5.22 7.55 0.27
CA SER A 48 -4.75 8.94 0.24
C SER A 48 -3.25 9.04 0.55
N GLN A 49 -2.77 8.32 1.56
CA GLN A 49 -1.36 8.30 1.91
C GLN A 49 -0.49 7.74 0.77
N VAL A 50 -0.93 6.64 0.13
CA VAL A 50 -0.22 6.06 -1.01
C VAL A 50 -0.20 7.02 -2.19
N MET A 51 -1.29 7.74 -2.46
CA MET A 51 -1.32 8.77 -3.52
C MET A 51 -0.32 9.90 -3.26
N VAL A 52 -0.23 10.41 -2.03
CA VAL A 52 0.77 11.43 -1.67
C VAL A 52 2.19 10.91 -1.83
N SER A 53 2.44 9.65 -1.46
CA SER A 53 3.74 9.02 -1.67
C SER A 53 4.07 8.81 -3.15
N ALA A 54 3.08 8.43 -3.98
CA ALA A 54 3.25 8.31 -5.42
C ALA A 54 3.56 9.67 -6.06
N LEU A 55 2.84 10.73 -5.67
CA LEU A 55 3.12 12.10 -6.09
C LEU A 55 4.57 12.51 -5.79
N ARG A 56 5.12 12.13 -4.63
CA ARG A 56 6.54 12.40 -4.33
C ARG A 56 7.47 11.68 -5.29
N ALA A 57 7.17 10.42 -5.58
CA ALA A 57 8.00 9.60 -6.45
C ALA A 57 8.00 10.13 -7.90
N THR A 58 6.89 10.71 -8.38
CA THR A 58 6.81 11.23 -9.77
C THR A 58 7.82 12.36 -10.04
N PHE A 59 8.15 13.19 -9.04
CA PHE A 59 9.17 14.24 -9.19
C PHE A 59 10.59 13.69 -9.36
N ARG A 60 10.80 12.39 -9.15
CA ARG A 60 12.08 11.70 -9.30
C ARG A 60 12.16 10.87 -10.59
N GLN A 61 11.06 10.73 -11.32
CA GLN A 61 11.00 9.93 -12.54
C GLN A 61 11.18 10.79 -13.80
N GLN A 62 11.61 10.15 -14.89
CA GLN A 62 11.59 10.76 -16.22
C GLN A 62 10.14 10.88 -16.74
N PRO A 63 9.88 11.67 -17.81
CA PRO A 63 8.55 11.76 -18.39
C PRO A 63 8.00 10.39 -18.81
N GLY A 64 6.81 10.05 -18.33
CA GLY A 64 6.17 8.76 -18.60
C GLY A 64 4.96 8.51 -17.70
N ALA A 65 4.34 7.35 -17.88
CA ALA A 65 3.29 6.84 -17.00
C ALA A 65 3.79 5.54 -16.37
N TYR A 66 3.69 5.44 -15.05
CA TYR A 66 4.27 4.34 -14.28
C TYR A 66 3.23 3.75 -13.34
N THR A 67 3.19 2.44 -13.26
CA THR A 67 2.59 1.71 -12.14
C THR A 67 3.59 1.63 -10.98
N MET A 68 3.12 1.30 -9.77
CA MET A 68 4.00 1.28 -8.57
C MET A 68 5.14 0.27 -8.66
N VAL A 69 4.99 -0.82 -9.42
CA VAL A 69 6.03 -1.86 -9.55
C VAL A 69 7.20 -1.40 -10.42
N GLU A 70 7.02 -0.35 -11.21
CA GLU A 70 8.04 0.22 -12.10
C GLU A 70 8.90 1.28 -11.40
N VAL A 71 8.53 1.70 -10.18
CA VAL A 71 9.17 2.78 -9.43
C VAL A 71 9.88 2.21 -8.20
N PRO A 72 11.15 2.58 -7.93
CA PRO A 72 11.85 2.16 -6.71
C PRO A 72 11.09 2.58 -5.44
N VAL A 73 10.89 1.65 -4.49
CA VAL A 73 10.11 1.91 -3.26
C VAL A 73 10.67 3.08 -2.43
N ILE A 74 11.98 3.30 -2.46
CA ILE A 74 12.63 4.41 -1.74
C ILE A 74 12.19 5.79 -2.26
N ASP A 75 11.77 5.89 -3.53
CA ASP A 75 11.34 7.15 -4.14
C ASP A 75 9.98 7.62 -3.60
N PHE A 76 9.20 6.71 -3.01
CA PHE A 76 7.95 7.02 -2.34
C PHE A 76 8.17 7.66 -0.96
N LEU A 77 9.37 7.56 -0.38
CA LEU A 77 9.67 8.05 0.97
C LEU A 77 10.18 9.49 0.96
N PRO A 78 9.79 10.31 1.96
CA PRO A 78 10.38 11.63 2.17
C PRO A 78 11.78 11.52 2.78
N GLY A 79 12.63 12.51 2.49
CA GLY A 79 13.99 12.60 3.05
C GLY A 79 15.09 12.24 2.05
N ASP A 80 16.31 12.28 2.57
CA ASP A 80 17.53 11.95 1.83
C ASP A 80 17.72 10.44 1.70
N ARG A 81 18.28 10.01 0.57
CA ARG A 81 18.47 8.59 0.26
C ARG A 81 19.44 7.92 1.24
N GLU A 82 20.56 8.54 1.57
CA GLU A 82 21.57 7.95 2.45
C GLU A 82 21.05 7.86 3.89
N GLU A 83 20.29 8.85 4.34
CA GLU A 83 19.64 8.80 5.66
C GLU A 83 18.61 7.67 5.73
N LEU A 84 17.76 7.52 4.70
CA LEU A 84 16.78 6.46 4.62
C LEU A 84 17.42 5.07 4.63
N LEU A 85 18.52 4.88 3.89
CA LEU A 85 19.26 3.62 3.87
C LEU A 85 19.82 3.28 5.24
N ARG A 86 20.50 4.22 5.92
CA ARG A 86 21.03 4.00 7.27
C ARG A 86 19.96 3.64 8.30
N ARG A 87 18.72 4.09 8.11
CA ARG A 87 17.63 3.87 9.05
C ARG A 87 16.85 2.58 8.79
N LEU A 88 16.74 2.15 7.53
CA LEU A 88 15.80 1.12 7.10
C LEU A 88 16.46 -0.19 6.63
N VAL A 89 17.78 -0.21 6.43
CA VAL A 89 18.58 -1.38 6.00
C VAL A 89 19.70 -1.60 7.00
#